data_AF-A0A4D6KVH1-F1
#
_entry.id   AF-A0A4D6KVH1-F1
#
_cell.length_a   1.000
_cell.length_b   1.000
_cell.length_c   1.000
_cell.angle_alpha   90.00
_cell.angle_beta   90.00
_cell.angle_gamma   90.00
#
_symmetry.space_group_name_H-M   'P 1'
#
loop_
_entity.id
_entity.type
_entity.pdbx_description
1 polymer ?
#
loop_
_entity_poly.entity_id
_entity_poly.type
_entity_poly.pdbx_seq_one_letter_code
_entity_poly.pdbx_strand_id
1 'polypeptide(L)' 'MVRMWLAVAVVLLFVGGFVEGKPHRILVDTDVDTDDFFALLYLLKLNTSQFKLEVILR' A
#
# COMPACT_ATOMS: atom_id res chain seq x y z
N MET A 1 39.30 -1.20 -10.31
CA MET A 1 38.09 -0.54 -10.84
C MET A 1 36.81 -1.35 -10.57
N VAL A 2 36.72 -2.62 -10.99
CA VAL A 2 35.49 -3.46 -10.84
C VAL A 2 34.98 -3.62 -9.41
N ARG A 3 35.87 -3.81 -8.42
CA ARG A 3 35.50 -3.91 -6.98
C ARG A 3 34.77 -2.66 -6.45
N MET A 4 35.10 -1.48 -6.98
CA MET A 4 34.45 -0.23 -6.57
C MET A 4 33.02 -0.18 -7.11
N TRP A 5 32.81 -0.58 -8.36
CA TRP A 5 31.49 -0.65 -8.97
C TRP A 5 30.58 -1.68 -8.29
N LEU A 6 31.13 -2.82 -7.87
CA LEU A 6 30.39 -3.81 -7.07
C LEU A 6 29.96 -3.25 -5.72
N ALA A 7 30.84 -2.53 -5.02
CA ALA A 7 30.49 -1.89 -3.76
C ALA A 7 29.38 -0.84 -3.95
N VAL A 8 29.45 -0.02 -5.00
CA VAL A 8 28.41 0.95 -5.35
C VAL A 8 27.08 0.26 -5.66
N ALA A 9 27.09 -0.83 -6.44
CA ALA A 9 25.88 -1.58 -6.75
C ALA A 9 25.23 -2.18 -5.51
N VAL A 10 26.02 -2.73 -4.58
CA VAL A 10 25.53 -3.25 -3.29
C VAL A 10 24.90 -2.12 -2.47
N VAL A 11 25.58 -0.97 -2.34
CA VAL A 11 25.04 0.19 -1.61
C VAL A 11 23.73 0.68 -2.22
N LEU A 12 23.63 0.76 -3.55
CA LEU A 12 22.40 1.18 -4.24
C LEU A 12 21.24 0.20 -4.01
N LEU A 13 21.51 -1.11 -4.01
CA LEU A 13 20.50 -2.15 -3.72
C LEU A 13 20.00 -2.05 -2.27
N PHE A 14 20.90 -1.81 -1.31
CA PHE A 14 20.51 -1.59 0.07
C PHE A 14 19.68 -0.31 0.22
N VAL A 15 20.12 0.82 -0.34
CA VAL A 15 19.40 2.10 -0.25
C VAL A 15 18.02 2.03 -0.94
N GLY A 16 17.91 1.35 -2.09
CA GLY A 16 16.64 1.19 -2.80
C GLY A 16 15.66 0.22 -2.13
N GLY A 17 16.15 -0.75 -1.36
CA GLY A 17 15.32 -1.75 -0.67
C GLY A 17 14.57 -1.24 0.56
N PHE A 18 14.94 -0.06 1.10
CA PHE A 18 14.30 0.52 2.29
C PHE A 18 13.09 1.42 2.00
N VAL A 19 12.63 1.50 0.75
CA VAL A 19 11.38 2.20 0.44
C VAL A 19 10.21 1.30 0.80
N GLU A 20 9.95 1.16 2.10
CA GLU A 20 8.73 0.54 2.58
C GLU A 20 7.56 1.42 2.13
N GLY A 21 6.79 0.92 1.16
CA GLY A 21 5.66 1.65 0.59
C GLY A 21 4.70 2.02 1.70
N LYS A 22 4.48 3.32 1.93
CA LYS A 22 3.50 3.78 2.92
C LYS A 22 2.13 3.18 2.57
N PRO A 23 1.34 2.77 3.57
CA PRO A 23 -0.01 2.27 3.32
C PRO A 23 -0.82 3.29 2.50
N HIS A 24 -1.45 2.84 1.43
CA HIS A 24 -2.25 3.70 0.55
C HIS A 24 -3.55 4.09 1.26
N ARG A 25 -3.99 5.33 1.15
CA ARG A 25 -5.28 5.75 1.74
C ARG A 25 -6.38 5.59 0.70
N ILE A 26 -7.41 4.82 1.02
CA ILE A 26 -8.61 4.62 0.19
C ILE A 26 -9.76 5.34 0.88
N LEU A 27 -10.30 6.36 0.21
CA LEU A 27 -11.49 7.08 0.67
C LEU A 27 -12.66 6.63 -0.20
N VAL A 28 -13.67 6.04 0.44
CA VAL A 28 -14.88 5.56 -0.23
C VAL A 28 -16.05 6.43 0.24
N ASP A 29 -16.74 7.05 -0.71
CA ASP A 29 -18.01 7.76 -0.49
C ASP A 29 -19.13 6.87 -1.03
N THR A 30 -19.99 6.36 -0.17
CA THR A 30 -21.00 5.32 -0.47
C THR A 30 -22.30 5.61 0.28
N ASP A 31 -23.44 5.22 -0.29
CA ASP A 31 -24.76 5.30 0.34
C ASP A 31 -25.12 4.01 1.13
N VAL A 32 -24.21 3.03 1.17
CA VAL A 32 -24.30 1.78 1.95
C VAL A 32 -25.54 0.97 1.59
N ASP A 33 -25.79 0.85 0.29
CA ASP A 33 -26.67 -0.18 -0.24
C ASP A 33 -26.03 -1.58 -0.12
N THR A 34 -26.76 -2.60 -0.55
CA THR A 34 -26.40 -4.00 -0.24
C THR A 34 -25.11 -4.43 -0.93
N ASP A 35 -24.88 -3.98 -2.15
CA ASP A 35 -23.67 -4.23 -2.91
C ASP A 35 -22.46 -3.49 -2.34
N ASP A 36 -22.61 -2.23 -1.94
CA ASP A 36 -21.52 -1.50 -1.26
C ASP A 36 -21.14 -2.14 0.08
N PHE A 37 -22.12 -2.65 0.84
CA PHE A 37 -21.84 -3.39 2.07
C PHE A 37 -20.93 -4.60 1.82
N PHE A 38 -21.20 -5.39 0.78
CA PHE A 38 -20.34 -6.53 0.41
C PHE A 38 -18.98 -6.08 -0.13
N ALA A 39 -18.92 -4.96 -0.86
CA ALA A 39 -17.67 -4.38 -1.33
C ALA A 39 -16.78 -3.91 -0.15
N LEU A 40 -17.36 -3.29 0.88
CA LEU A 40 -16.64 -2.90 2.10
C LEU A 40 -16.13 -4.13 2.87
N LEU A 41 -16.93 -5.18 2.99
CA LEU A 41 -16.47 -6.44 3.60
C LEU A 41 -15.31 -7.06 2.81
N TYR A 42 -15.34 -6.97 1.49
CA TYR A 42 -14.24 -7.42 0.65
C TYR A 42 -12.98 -6.58 0.89
N LEU A 43 -13.07 -5.25 0.94
CA LEU A 43 -11.95 -4.37 1.23
C LEU A 43 -11.39 -4.62 2.64
N LEU A 44 -12.24 -4.81 3.65
CA LEU A 44 -11.81 -5.13 5.02
C LEU A 44 -11.14 -6.51 5.13
N LYS A 45 -11.43 -7.43 4.21
CA LYS A 45 -10.79 -8.74 4.14
C LYS A 45 -9.38 -8.71 3.56
N LEU A 46 -9.02 -7.66 2.81
CA LEU A 46 -7.68 -7.50 2.26
C LEU A 46 -6.67 -7.11 3.34
N ASN A 47 -5.39 -7.13 3.00
CA ASN A 47 -4.31 -6.82 3.93
C ASN A 47 -4.30 -5.32 4.32
N THR A 48 -4.76 -5.01 5.52
CA THR A 48 -4.83 -3.66 6.09
C THR A 48 -3.45 -3.05 6.40
N SER A 49 -2.36 -3.81 6.31
CA SER A 49 -1.02 -3.23 6.38
C SER A 49 -0.63 -2.49 5.09
N GLN A 50 -1.31 -2.77 3.97
CA GLN A 50 -1.03 -2.15 2.66
C GLN A 50 -1.83 -0.88 2.42
N PHE A 51 -2.95 -0.71 3.12
CA PHE A 51 -3.81 0.45 2.92
C PHE A 51 -4.64 0.78 4.17
N LYS A 52 -5.04 2.05 4.26
CA LYS A 52 -5.97 2.58 5.25
C LYS A 52 -7.29 2.89 4.56
N LEU A 53 -8.34 2.17 4.92
CA LEU A 53 -9.71 2.39 4.43
C LEU A 53 -10.42 3.44 5.30
N GLU A 54 -10.98 4.46 4.67
CA GLU A 54 -11.85 5.46 5.29
C GLU A 54 -13.15 5.55 4.49
N VAL A 55 -14.27 5.46 5.19
CA VAL A 55 -15.61 5.46 4.59
C VAL A 55 -16.32 6.74 5.01
N ILE A 56 -16.83 7.48 4.03
CA ILE A 56 -17.72 8.61 4.21
C ILE A 56 -19.11 8.18 3.73
N LEU A 57 -20.12 8.60 4.49
CA LEU A 57 -21.51 8.37 4.18
C LEU A 57 -22.08 9.66 3.60
N ARG A 58 -22.74 9.54 2.46
CA ARG A 58 -23.44 10.65 1.81
C ARG A 58 -24.85 10.86 2.37
#